data_AF-A0A8T2VEC8-F1
#
_entry.id   AF-A0A8T2VEC8-F1
#
_cell.length_a   1.000
_cell.length_b   1.000
_cell.length_c   1.000
_cell.angle_alpha   90.00
_cell.angle_beta   90.00
_cell.angle_gamma   90.00
#
_symmetry.space_group_name_H-M   'P 1'
#
loop_
_entity.id
_entity.type
_entity.pdbx_description
1 polymer ?
#
loop_
_entity_poly.entity_id
_entity_poly.type
_entity_poly.pdbx_seq_one_letter_code
_entity_poly.pdbx_strand_id
1 'polypeptide(L)'
;METSLRYNSEEKQLYLHAKECFLIDSSFYLKVITSLDVGGKYDIDGKEFSYDIQAKKTLPITETGLLSLDIRAGYNFNPGLKFGKPRGVVELNYKIFNFTEEQDVRLRVGYNPFQRKPYLQIRENNWSFNADYSGNWSVMYDL
;
A
#
# COMPACT_ATOMS: atom_id res chain seq x y z
N MET A 1 -9.86 -14.66 0.61
CA MET A 1 -10.20 -13.65 -0.41
C MET A 1 -11.12 -12.62 0.24
N GLU A 2 -10.75 -11.35 0.24
CA GLU A 2 -11.56 -10.24 0.76
C GLU A 2 -12.16 -9.49 -0.42
N THR A 3 -13.47 -9.30 -0.41
CA THR A 3 -14.16 -8.49 -1.44
C THR A 3 -15.01 -7.43 -0.75
N SER A 4 -15.04 -6.23 -1.33
CA SER A 4 -15.85 -5.14 -0.84
C SER A 4 -16.53 -4.43 -2.00
N LEU A 5 -17.82 -4.18 -1.84
CA LEU A 5 -18.60 -3.33 -2.71
C LEU A 5 -19.05 -2.12 -1.88
N ARG A 6 -18.72 -0.92 -2.34
CA ARG A 6 -19.10 0.33 -1.69
C ARG A 6 -19.80 1.23 -2.69
N TYR A 7 -20.93 1.77 -2.30
CA TYR A 7 -21.63 2.79 -3.07
C TYR A 7 -21.56 4.12 -2.32
N ASN A 8 -21.04 5.14 -2.97
CA ASN A 8 -21.10 6.51 -2.47
C ASN A 8 -22.28 7.22 -3.15
N SER A 9 -23.31 7.55 -2.38
CA SER A 9 -24.51 8.23 -2.88
C SER A 9 -24.27 9.71 -3.22
N GLU A 10 -23.32 10.37 -2.54
CA GLU A 10 -23.02 11.79 -2.78
C GLU A 10 -22.30 11.99 -4.11
N GLU A 11 -21.32 11.12 -4.38
CA GLU A 11 -20.54 11.16 -5.62
C GLU A 11 -21.15 10.30 -6.74
N LYS A 12 -22.26 9.60 -6.49
CA LYS A 12 -22.85 8.56 -7.36
C LYS A 12 -21.82 7.59 -7.93
N GLN A 13 -20.91 7.13 -7.08
CA GLN A 13 -19.80 6.27 -7.46
C GLN A 13 -19.94 4.88 -6.85
N LEU A 14 -19.77 3.86 -7.70
CA LEU A 14 -19.71 2.46 -7.29
C LEU A 14 -18.25 2.00 -7.28
N TYR A 15 -17.82 1.42 -6.16
CA TYR A 15 -16.48 0.88 -5.97
C TYR A 15 -16.58 -0.62 -5.71
N LEU A 16 -15.99 -1.42 -6.59
CA LEU A 16 -15.73 -2.84 -6.36
C LEU A 16 -14.24 -3.00 -6.09
N HIS A 17 -13.88 -3.67 -5.01
CA HIS A 17 -12.49 -3.97 -4.68
C HIS A 17 -12.37 -5.41 -4.19
N ALA A 18 -11.48 -6.16 -4.81
CA ALA A 18 -11.14 -7.53 -4.44
C ALA A 18 -9.66 -7.60 -4.09
N LYS A 19 -9.35 -8.22 -2.95
CA LYS A 19 -8.02 -8.42 -2.45
C LYS A 19 -7.80 -9.89 -2.14
N GLU A 20 -6.74 -10.44 -2.70
CA GLU A 20 -6.32 -11.80 -2.42
C GLU A 20 -4.90 -11.81 -1.88
N CYS A 21 -4.75 -12.31 -0.65
CA CYS A 21 -3.47 -12.57 -0.04
C CYS A 21 -3.12 -14.04 -0.31
N PHE A 22 -1.98 -14.28 -0.94
CA PHE A 22 -1.49 -15.62 -1.20
C PHE A 22 -0.60 -16.04 -0.04
N LEU A 23 -0.96 -17.14 0.63
CA LEU A 23 -0.04 -17.82 1.52
C LEU A 23 1.05 -18.47 0.65
N ILE A 24 2.31 -18.15 0.94
CA ILE A 24 3.45 -18.67 0.18
C ILE A 24 3.61 -20.15 0.53
N ASP A 25 2.81 -21.02 -0.10
CA ASP A 25 3.00 -22.45 -0.07
C ASP A 25 3.71 -22.92 -1.35
N SER A 26 4.62 -23.88 -1.20
CA SER A 26 5.77 -24.15 -2.07
C SER A 26 5.47 -24.70 -3.48
N SER A 27 4.22 -24.68 -3.95
CA SER A 27 3.78 -25.59 -5.02
C SER A 27 3.36 -24.93 -6.33
N PHE A 28 3.34 -23.60 -6.45
CA PHE A 28 2.97 -22.93 -7.70
C PHE A 28 3.89 -21.77 -8.10
N TYR A 29 4.08 -21.60 -9.41
CA TYR A 29 4.95 -20.64 -10.11
C TYR A 29 4.73 -19.14 -9.76
N LEU A 30 3.76 -18.79 -8.91
CA LEU A 30 3.52 -17.45 -8.40
C LEU A 30 4.25 -17.16 -7.08
N LYS A 31 5.52 -17.57 -6.97
CA LYS A 31 6.38 -17.23 -5.81
C LYS A 31 6.69 -15.73 -5.69
N VAL A 32 6.21 -14.91 -6.63
CA VAL A 32 6.63 -13.52 -6.84
C VAL A 32 5.71 -12.50 -6.14
N ILE A 33 4.46 -12.83 -5.83
CA ILE A 33 3.45 -11.87 -5.32
C ILE A 33 2.88 -12.34 -3.98
N THR A 34 2.78 -11.44 -3.00
CA THR A 34 2.21 -11.71 -1.66
C THR A 34 0.73 -11.35 -1.61
N SER A 35 0.33 -10.25 -2.27
CA SER A 35 -1.08 -9.93 -2.45
C SER A 35 -1.35 -9.29 -3.80
N LEU A 36 -2.54 -9.54 -4.34
CA LEU A 36 -3.07 -8.90 -5.53
C LEU A 36 -4.38 -8.22 -5.17
N ASP A 37 -4.45 -6.93 -5.46
CA ASP A 37 -5.59 -6.06 -5.22
C ASP A 37 -6.10 -5.60 -6.60
N VAL A 38 -7.39 -5.80 -6.87
CA VAL A 38 -8.06 -5.40 -8.12
C VAL A 38 -9.29 -4.58 -7.76
N GLY A 39 -9.36 -3.37 -8.31
CA GLY A 39 -10.45 -2.41 -8.10
C GLY A 39 -11.10 -1.98 -9.40
N GLY A 40 -12.42 -1.83 -9.38
CA GLY A 40 -13.20 -1.14 -10.40
C GLY A 40 -13.98 0.00 -9.75
N LYS A 41 -13.89 1.19 -10.33
CA LYS A 41 -14.67 2.37 -9.94
C LYS A 41 -15.55 2.76 -11.12
N TYR A 42 -16.85 2.88 -10.92
CA TYR A 42 -17.77 3.39 -11.91
C TYR A 42 -18.40 4.68 -11.39
N ASP A 43 -18.20 5.77 -12.14
CA ASP A 43 -18.85 7.04 -11.89
C ASP A 43 -20.11 7.14 -12.76
N ILE A 44 -21.28 7.20 -12.11
CA ILE A 44 -22.57 7.21 -12.81
C ILE A 44 -22.84 8.57 -13.46
N ASP A 45 -22.38 9.66 -12.85
CA ASP A 45 -22.61 11.03 -13.35
C ASP A 45 -21.66 11.36 -14.51
N GLY A 46 -20.39 10.94 -14.43
CA GLY A 46 -19.39 11.13 -15.48
C GLY A 46 -19.37 10.05 -16.58
N LYS A 47 -20.07 8.92 -16.39
CA LYS A 47 -19.94 7.69 -17.19
C LYS A 47 -18.49 7.22 -17.36
N GLU A 48 -17.64 7.51 -16.39
CA GLU A 48 -16.25 7.09 -16.40
C GLU A 48 -16.10 5.78 -15.63
N PHE A 49 -15.40 4.82 -16.23
CA PHE A 49 -15.05 3.58 -15.57
C PHE A 49 -13.55 3.56 -15.30
N SER A 50 -13.07 3.53 -14.06
CA SER A 50 -11.64 3.33 -13.77
C SER A 50 -11.35 1.91 -13.27
N TYR A 51 -10.32 1.27 -13.81
CA TYR A 51 -9.77 0.02 -13.30
C TYR A 51 -8.47 0.29 -12.54
N ASP A 52 -8.25 -0.38 -11.42
CA ASP A 52 -7.02 -0.32 -10.64
C ASP A 52 -6.54 -1.75 -10.39
N ILE A 53 -5.27 -2.03 -10.68
CA ILE A 53 -4.65 -3.30 -10.34
C ILE A 53 -3.38 -2.98 -9.55
N GLN A 54 -3.20 -3.63 -8.41
CA GLN A 54 -2.03 -3.46 -7.56
C GLN A 54 -1.53 -4.82 -7.07
N ALA A 55 -0.24 -5.08 -7.28
CA ALA A 55 0.45 -6.21 -6.71
C ALA A 55 1.39 -5.74 -5.59
N LYS A 56 1.42 -6.49 -4.49
CA LYS A 56 2.36 -6.30 -3.39
C LYS A 56 3.19 -7.56 -3.18
N LYS A 57 4.48 -7.38 -2.93
CA LYS A 57 5.41 -8.42 -2.53
C LYS A 57 6.10 -7.99 -1.24
N THR A 58 6.04 -8.84 -0.23
CA THR A 58 6.76 -8.65 1.03
C THR A 58 7.86 -9.71 1.11
N LEU A 59 9.10 -9.25 1.29
CA LEU A 59 10.29 -10.07 1.45
C LEU A 59 10.85 -9.86 2.86
N PRO A 60 10.79 -10.86 3.75
CA PRO A 60 11.54 -10.80 5.00
C PRO A 60 13.03 -10.91 4.65
N ILE A 61 13.83 -9.90 5.02
CA ILE A 61 15.28 -9.90 4.75
C ILE A 61 16.02 -10.61 5.88
N THR A 62 15.50 -10.55 7.11
CA THR A 62 16.09 -11.23 8.27
C THR A 62 15.21 -12.41 8.69
N GLU A 63 15.83 -13.53 9.08
CA GLU A 63 15.13 -14.73 9.57
C GLU A 63 14.25 -14.45 10.81
N THR A 64 14.58 -13.40 11.58
CA THR A 64 13.81 -12.92 12.73
C THR A 64 12.58 -12.08 12.37
N GLY A 65 12.42 -11.71 11.09
CA GLY A 65 11.30 -10.88 10.61
C GLY A 65 11.38 -9.38 11.00
N LEU A 66 12.49 -8.95 11.61
CA LEU A 66 12.70 -7.56 12.03
C LEU A 66 12.78 -6.59 10.87
N LEU A 67 13.40 -7.03 9.76
CA LEU A 67 13.64 -6.22 8.60
C LEU A 67 12.92 -6.85 7.40
N SER A 68 12.03 -6.08 6.78
CA SER A 68 11.24 -6.52 5.64
C SER A 68 11.21 -5.47 4.54
N LEU A 69 11.29 -5.95 3.30
CA LEU A 69 11.18 -5.14 2.10
C LEU A 69 9.82 -5.38 1.45
N ASP A 70 9.02 -4.32 1.39
CA ASP A 70 7.72 -4.30 0.76
C ASP A 70 7.84 -3.60 -0.60
N ILE A 71 7.54 -4.31 -1.67
CA ILE A 71 7.47 -3.77 -3.03
C ILE A 71 6.00 -3.75 -3.43
N ARG A 72 5.48 -2.59 -3.81
CA ARG A 72 4.14 -2.41 -4.35
C ARG A 72 4.24 -1.84 -5.75
N ALA A 73 3.59 -2.49 -6.69
CA ALA A 73 3.47 -2.01 -8.06
C ALA A 73 1.98 -1.99 -8.42
N GLY A 74 1.53 -0.95 -9.09
CA GLY A 74 0.14 -0.87 -9.52
C GLY A 74 -0.03 -0.06 -10.79
N TYR A 75 -1.16 -0.26 -11.45
CA TYR A 75 -1.52 0.43 -12.66
C TYR A 75 -2.99 0.81 -12.58
N ASN A 76 -3.25 2.12 -12.64
CA ASN A 76 -4.60 2.64 -12.69
C ASN A 76 -4.92 3.04 -14.13
N PHE A 77 -5.94 2.42 -14.71
CA PHE A 77 -6.43 2.73 -16.04
C PHE A 77 -7.79 3.41 -15.96
N ASN A 78 -7.85 4.66 -16.40
CA ASN A 78 -9.11 5.37 -16.63
C ASN A 78 -9.25 5.65 -18.15
N PRO A 79 -10.20 5.02 -18.86
CA PRO A 79 -10.54 5.29 -20.25
C PRO A 79 -10.85 6.77 -20.51
N GLY A 80 -11.41 7.49 -19.53
CA GLY A 80 -11.71 8.92 -19.64
C GLY A 80 -10.46 9.80 -19.81
N LEU A 81 -9.31 9.38 -19.26
CA LEU A 81 -8.07 10.17 -19.23
C LEU A 81 -7.07 9.80 -20.34
N LYS A 82 -7.40 8.85 -21.23
CA LYS A 82 -6.55 8.30 -22.34
C LYS A 82 -5.19 7.71 -21.92
N PHE A 83 -4.68 8.00 -20.73
CA PHE A 83 -3.41 7.53 -20.19
C PHE A 83 -3.62 6.88 -18.81
N GLY A 84 -3.09 5.68 -18.65
CA GLY A 84 -3.03 5.03 -17.34
C GLY A 84 -1.91 5.63 -16.48
N LYS A 85 -2.11 5.61 -15.16
CA LYS A 85 -1.13 6.09 -14.17
C LYS A 85 -0.42 4.90 -13.54
N PRO A 86 0.84 4.62 -13.91
CA PRO A 86 1.63 3.63 -13.19
C PRO A 86 1.94 4.13 -11.78
N ARG A 87 1.93 3.23 -10.82
CA ARG A 87 2.30 3.46 -9.41
C ARG A 87 3.32 2.42 -8.99
N GLY A 88 4.24 2.84 -8.15
CA GLY A 88 5.29 2.00 -7.62
C GLY A 88 5.75 2.59 -6.32
N VAL A 89 5.95 1.72 -5.35
CA VAL A 89 6.46 2.08 -4.03
C VAL A 89 7.35 0.94 -3.56
N VAL A 90 8.54 1.28 -3.09
CA VAL A 90 9.43 0.37 -2.41
C VAL A 90 9.55 0.86 -0.97
N GLU A 91 9.22 0.03 0.00
CA GLU A 91 9.25 0.36 1.43
C GLU A 91 10.15 -0.62 2.17
N LEU A 92 11.17 -0.10 2.84
CA LEU A 92 11.95 -0.84 3.82
C LEU A 92 11.31 -0.63 5.19
N ASN A 93 10.90 -1.71 5.85
CA ASN A 93 10.38 -1.68 7.20
C ASN A 93 11.40 -2.31 8.15
N TYR A 94 11.70 -1.62 9.23
CA TYR A 94 12.55 -2.10 10.31
C TYR A 94 11.78 -1.98 11.62
N LYS A 95 11.54 -3.13 12.26
CA LYS A 95 10.86 -3.24 13.54
C LYS A 95 11.90 -3.42 14.64
N ILE A 96 11.95 -2.47 15.57
CA ILE A 96 12.78 -2.50 16.77
C ILE A 96 11.86 -2.92 17.92
N PHE A 97 12.10 -4.10 18.47
CA PHE A 97 11.41 -4.60 19.65
C PHE A 97 12.16 -4.17 20.91
N ASN A 98 11.42 -3.90 22.00
CA ASN A 98 11.95 -3.59 23.33
C ASN A 98 12.84 -2.33 23.39
N PHE A 99 12.40 -1.21 22.82
CA PHE A 99 13.09 0.07 23.06
C PHE A 99 12.96 0.51 24.53
N THR A 100 11.78 0.26 25.11
CA THR A 100 11.44 0.33 26.54
C THR A 100 10.46 -0.82 26.85
N GLU A 101 10.26 -1.24 28.10
CA GLU A 101 9.27 -2.29 28.44
C GLU A 101 7.92 -2.01 27.75
N GLU A 102 7.44 -2.97 26.94
CA GLU A 102 6.18 -2.91 26.18
C GLU A 102 6.11 -1.87 25.02
N GLN A 103 7.24 -1.30 24.59
CA GLN A 103 7.28 -0.35 23.46
C GLN A 103 7.91 -0.95 22.20
N ASP A 104 7.10 -1.04 21.14
CA ASP A 104 7.52 -1.43 19.79
C ASP A 104 7.66 -0.20 18.89
N VAL A 105 8.87 0.03 18.38
CA VAL A 105 9.13 1.09 17.40
C VAL A 105 9.24 0.48 16.01
N ARG A 106 8.59 1.10 15.04
CA ARG A 106 8.69 0.73 13.63
C ARG A 106 9.20 1.92 12.83
N LEU A 107 10.35 1.73 12.22
CA LEU A 107 10.88 2.62 11.20
C LEU A 107 10.47 2.11 9.82
N ARG A 108 9.95 3.00 8.98
CA ARG A 108 9.67 2.73 7.57
C ARG A 108 10.32 3.80 6.73
N VAL A 109 11.10 3.37 5.74
CA VAL A 109 11.67 4.23 4.70
C VAL A 109 11.08 3.81 3.37
N GLY A 110 10.36 4.71 2.73
CA GLY A 110 9.68 4.46 1.46
C GLY A 110 10.23 5.32 0.33
N TYR A 111 10.14 4.80 -0.89
CA TYR A 111 10.48 5.53 -2.10
C TYR A 111 9.48 5.23 -3.21
N ASN A 112 8.94 6.30 -3.81
CA ASN A 112 8.11 6.20 -5.00
C ASN A 112 8.96 6.52 -6.26
N PRO A 113 9.35 5.53 -7.08
CA PRO A 113 10.18 5.77 -8.27
C PRO A 113 9.52 6.63 -9.35
N PHE A 114 8.19 6.66 -9.43
CA PHE A 114 7.47 7.46 -10.43
C PHE A 114 7.38 8.92 -10.05
N GLN A 115 7.30 9.22 -8.75
CA GLN A 115 7.27 10.59 -8.23
C GLN A 115 8.67 11.07 -7.81
N ARG A 116 9.65 10.18 -7.70
CA ARG A 116 11.00 10.43 -7.17
C ARG A 116 10.98 11.05 -5.77
N LYS A 117 10.02 10.62 -4.94
CA LYS A 117 9.80 11.14 -3.59
C LYS A 117 10.10 10.05 -2.56
N PRO A 118 11.24 10.12 -1.85
CA PRO A 118 11.42 9.35 -0.63
C PRO A 118 10.60 9.94 0.52
N TYR A 119 10.20 9.07 1.44
CA TYR A 119 9.52 9.42 2.67
C TYR A 119 9.98 8.51 3.80
N LEU A 120 9.79 9.00 5.02
CA LEU A 120 10.14 8.32 6.24
C LEU A 120 8.94 8.35 7.19
N GLN A 121 8.68 7.23 7.83
CA GLN A 121 7.68 7.12 8.87
C GLN A 121 8.31 6.44 10.09
N ILE A 122 8.14 7.05 11.25
CA ILE A 122 8.41 6.45 12.55
C ILE A 122 7.06 6.24 13.20
N ARG A 123 6.76 5.01 13.62
CA ARG A 123 5.54 4.69 14.35
C ARG A 123 5.91 3.99 15.64
N GLU A 124 5.32 4.45 16.72
CA GLU A 124 5.45 3.83 18.04
C GLU A 124 4.04 3.75 18.63
N ASN A 125 3.63 2.54 19.00
CA ASN A 125 2.33 2.25 19.62
C ASN A 125 1.17 3.06 18.99
N ASN A 126 0.82 4.19 19.61
CA ASN A 126 -0.34 5.03 19.29
C ASN A 126 -0.01 6.29 18.50
N TRP A 127 1.25 6.56 18.14
CA TRP A 127 1.61 7.72 17.35
C TRP A 127 2.47 7.37 16.13
N SER A 128 2.38 8.19 15.09
CA SER A 128 3.26 8.12 13.94
C SER A 128 3.70 9.50 13.49
N PHE A 129 5.01 9.64 13.25
CA PHE A 129 5.60 10.79 12.58
C PHE A 129 5.89 10.41 11.13
N ASN A 130 5.47 11.25 10.20
CA ASN A 130 5.68 11.08 8.77
C ASN A 130 6.42 12.31 8.25
N ALA A 131 7.44 12.09 7.42
CA ALA A 131 8.15 13.16 6.73
C ALA A 131 8.40 12.74 5.29
N ASP A 132 8.33 13.70 4.37
CA ASP A 132 8.69 13.48 2.97
C ASP A 132 9.87 14.37 2.55
N TYR A 133 10.49 14.03 1.41
CA TYR A 133 11.58 14.82 0.84
C TYR A 133 11.15 16.22 0.38
N SER A 134 9.85 16.47 0.21
CA SER A 134 9.34 17.79 -0.18
C SER A 134 9.26 18.75 1.02
N GLY A 135 9.66 18.30 2.21
CA GLY A 135 9.63 19.09 3.44
C GLY A 135 8.30 19.05 4.18
N ASN A 136 7.34 18.26 3.71
CA ASN A 136 6.08 18.07 4.43
C ASN A 136 6.30 17.06 5.56
N TRP A 137 5.73 17.35 6.71
CA TRP A 137 5.72 16.43 7.84
C TRP A 137 4.37 16.45 8.56
N SER A 138 4.02 15.35 9.19
CA SER A 138 2.80 15.21 9.98
C SER A 138 2.99 14.26 11.16
N VAL A 139 2.32 14.57 12.26
CA VAL A 139 2.19 13.68 13.42
C VAL A 139 0.73 13.25 13.50
N MET A 140 0.50 11.94 13.56
CA MET A 140 -0.82 11.35 13.78
C MET A 140 -0.80 10.60 15.11
N TYR A 141 -1.85 10.78 15.91
CA TYR A 141 -2.04 10.08 17.17
C TYR A 141 -3.40 9.37 17.13
N ASP A 142 -3.40 8.05 17.33
CA ASP A 142 -4.60 7.22 17.47
C ASP A 142 -4.97 7.19 18.97
N LEU A 143 -6.11 7.77 19.33
CA LEU A 143 -6.68 7.79 20.69
C LEU A 143 -7.50 6.53 20.98
#